data_AF-A0A2W4IW97-F1
#
_entry.id   AF-A0A2W4IW97-F1
#
_cell.length_a   1.000
_cell.length_b   1.000
_cell.length_c   1.000
_cell.angle_alpha   90.00
_cell.angle_beta   90.00
_cell.angle_gamma   90.00
#
_symmetry.space_group_name_H-M   'P 1'
#
loop_
_entity.id
_entity.type
_entity.pdbx_description
1 polymer ?
#
loop_
_entity_poly.entity_id
_entity_poly.type
_entity_poly.pdbx_seq_one_letter_code
_entity_poly.pdbx_strand_id
1 'polypeptide(L)'
;MLIRVAVVLPALFASILFQEIALRLRAQERSAWWASNGRDVANALALALLLFAIRWLGASWDVALLLGATITLALTALARALLGMERRIWVVAAVGIVLVLPLLFWPQRTFEQALAVVDWLYGS
;
A
#
# COMPACT_ATOMS: atom_id res chain seq x y z
N MET A 1 -1.24 21.04 -0.21
CA MET A 1 -0.14 20.15 0.24
C MET A 1 -0.44 19.51 1.59
N LEU A 2 -0.74 20.29 2.64
CA LEU A 2 -1.08 19.76 3.98
C LEU A 2 -2.19 18.70 4.00
N ILE A 3 -3.31 18.94 3.31
CA ILE A 3 -4.41 17.97 3.21
C ILE A 3 -3.95 16.65 2.57
N ARG A 4 -3.10 16.71 1.53
CA ARG A 4 -2.59 15.50 0.86
C ARG A 4 -1.73 14.67 1.81
N VAL A 5 -0.86 15.34 2.56
CA VAL A 5 -0.04 14.71 3.61
C VAL A 5 -0.94 14.07 4.68
N ALA A 6 -1.96 14.79 5.14
CA ALA A 6 -2.90 14.33 6.17
C ALA A 6 -3.78 13.15 5.73
N VAL A 7 -3.89 12.89 4.43
CA VAL A 7 -4.65 11.75 3.90
C VAL A 7 -3.72 10.57 3.56
N VAL A 8 -2.64 10.84 2.82
CA VAL A 8 -1.76 9.79 2.29
C VAL A 8 -0.86 9.18 3.35
N LEU A 9 -0.26 9.99 4.24
CA LEU A 9 0.65 9.45 5.25
C LEU A 9 -0.08 8.57 6.26
N PRO A 10 -1.23 8.97 6.83
CA PRO A 10 -1.98 8.06 7.71
C PRO A 10 -2.41 6.77 7.02
N ALA A 11 -2.87 6.84 5.77
CA ALA A 11 -3.21 5.65 5.00
C ALA A 11 -1.99 4.72 4.78
N LEU A 12 -0.83 5.30 4.47
CA LEU A 12 0.43 4.56 4.34
C LEU A 12 0.83 3.89 5.64
N PHE A 13 0.88 4.63 6.76
CA PHE A 13 1.28 4.07 8.04
C PHE A 13 0.30 3.01 8.54
N ALA A 14 -1.00 3.23 8.39
CA ALA A 14 -2.01 2.22 8.70
C ALA A 14 -1.86 0.97 7.82
N SER A 15 -1.56 1.13 6.53
CA SER A 15 -1.27 0.01 5.63
C SER A 15 -0.05 -0.81 6.10
N ILE A 16 1.02 -0.14 6.52
CA ILE A 16 2.22 -0.81 7.09
C ILE A 16 1.86 -1.56 8.39
N LEU A 17 1.05 -0.97 9.27
CA LEU A 17 0.59 -1.64 10.49
C LEU A 17 -0.23 -2.90 10.17
N PHE A 18 -1.13 -2.84 9.18
CA PHE A 18 -1.87 -4.02 8.74
C PHE A 18 -0.97 -5.10 8.14
N GLN A 19 0.07 -4.73 7.41
CA GLN A 19 1.07 -5.70 6.93
C GLN A 19 1.83 -6.37 8.08
N GLU A 20 2.17 -5.62 9.13
CA GLU A 20 2.79 -6.16 10.34
C GLU A 20 1.85 -7.13 11.07
N ILE A 21 0.56 -6.80 11.16
CA ILE A 21 -0.47 -7.72 11.67
C ILE A 21 -0.52 -8.99 10.80
N ALA A 22 -0.56 -8.84 9.48
CA ALA A 22 -0.60 -9.96 8.53
C ALA A 22 0.62 -10.90 8.67
N LEU A 23 1.82 -10.34 8.90
CA LEU A 23 3.03 -11.12 9.15
C LEU A 23 2.97 -11.89 10.48
N ARG A 24 2.44 -11.28 11.54
CA ARG A 24 2.24 -11.95 12.84
C ARG A 24 1.21 -13.06 12.76
N LEU A 25 0.11 -12.84 12.04
CA LEU A 25 -0.92 -13.86 11.81
C LEU A 25 -0.37 -15.04 11.01
N ARG A 26 0.52 -14.80 10.04
CA ARG A 26 1.20 -15.87 9.30
C ARG A 26 1.96 -16.84 10.22
N ALA A 27 2.58 -16.34 11.28
CA ALA A 27 3.27 -17.20 12.25
C ALA A 27 2.31 -18.12 13.03
N GLN A 28 1.02 -17.77 13.08
CA GLN A 28 -0.03 -18.49 13.82
C GLN A 28 -0.90 -19.39 12.92
N GLU A 29 -0.66 -19.42 11.60
CA GLU A 29 -1.45 -20.21 10.64
C GLU A 29 -1.46 -21.71 10.95
N ARG A 30 -0.41 -22.22 11.60
CA ARG A 30 -0.32 -23.64 11.99
C ARG A 30 -1.18 -23.99 13.22
N SER A 31 -1.57 -23.00 14.02
CA SER A 31 -2.28 -23.20 15.29
C SER A 31 -3.73 -22.73 15.27
N ALA A 32 -4.12 -21.85 14.33
CA ALA A 32 -5.44 -21.27 14.31
C ALA A 32 -5.94 -21.01 12.88
N TRP A 33 -7.07 -21.62 12.53
CA TRP A 33 -7.70 -21.47 11.21
C TRP A 33 -8.09 -20.01 10.90
N TRP A 34 -8.44 -19.22 11.93
CA TRP A 34 -8.80 -17.81 11.76
C TRP A 34 -7.61 -16.93 11.38
N ALA A 35 -6.36 -17.39 11.59
CA ALA A 35 -5.17 -16.62 11.26
C ALA A 35 -5.01 -16.38 9.75
N SER A 36 -5.39 -17.37 8.93
CA SER A 36 -5.40 -17.20 7.46
C SER A 36 -6.41 -16.12 7.04
N ASN A 37 -7.66 -16.23 7.53
CA ASN A 37 -8.71 -15.26 7.21
C ASN A 37 -8.35 -13.86 7.72
N GLY A 38 -7.80 -13.76 8.94
CA GLY A 38 -7.35 -12.48 9.51
C GLY A 38 -6.23 -11.85 8.70
N ARG A 39 -5.32 -12.65 8.14
CA ARG A 39 -4.23 -12.17 7.27
C ARG A 39 -4.80 -11.57 5.98
N ASP A 40 -5.77 -12.23 5.37
CA ASP A 40 -6.40 -11.76 4.14
C ASP A 40 -7.22 -10.48 4.38
N VAL A 41 -7.94 -10.41 5.51
CA VAL A 41 -8.62 -9.17 5.95
C VAL A 41 -7.62 -8.03 6.16
N ALA A 42 -6.50 -8.28 6.85
CA ALA A 42 -5.48 -7.26 7.08
C ALA A 42 -4.89 -6.75 5.75
N ASN A 43 -4.58 -7.64 4.80
CA ASN A 43 -4.11 -7.26 3.48
C ASN A 43 -5.15 -6.45 2.69
N ALA A 44 -6.43 -6.85 2.76
CA ALA A 44 -7.52 -6.13 2.10
C ALA A 44 -7.68 -4.71 2.67
N LEU A 45 -7.59 -4.54 3.99
CA LEU A 45 -7.62 -3.22 4.65
C LEU A 45 -6.41 -2.36 4.28
N ALA A 46 -5.22 -2.96 4.22
CA ALA A 46 -3.99 -2.30 3.81
C ALA A 46 -4.10 -1.71 2.38
N LEU A 47 -4.68 -2.49 1.46
CA LEU A 47 -4.97 -2.06 0.10
C LEU A 47 -6.06 -0.99 0.06
N ALA A 48 -7.19 -1.23 0.73
CA ALA A 48 -8.33 -0.34 0.71
C ALA A 48 -7.96 1.07 1.18
N LEU A 49 -7.19 1.20 2.26
CA LEU A 49 -6.75 2.50 2.77
C LEU A 49 -5.96 3.31 1.75
N LEU A 50 -4.97 2.68 1.10
CA LEU A 50 -4.17 3.35 0.07
C LEU A 50 -5.02 3.68 -1.16
N LEU A 51 -5.87 2.76 -1.58
CA LEU A 51 -6.78 2.94 -2.71
C LEU A 51 -7.72 4.12 -2.46
N PHE A 52 -8.40 4.19 -1.31
CA PHE A 52 -9.30 5.29 -0.98
C PHE A 52 -8.56 6.62 -0.82
N ALA A 53 -7.35 6.62 -0.25
CA ALA A 53 -6.52 7.81 -0.17
C ALA A 53 -6.16 8.35 -1.56
N ILE A 54 -5.77 7.48 -2.49
CA ILE A 54 -5.43 7.87 -3.87
C ILE A 54 -6.69 8.31 -4.63
N ARG A 55 -7.82 7.62 -4.43
CA ARG A 55 -9.12 8.00 -5.01
C ARG A 55 -9.56 9.38 -4.54
N TRP A 56 -9.35 9.69 -3.25
CA TRP A 56 -9.64 11.00 -2.65
C TRP A 56 -8.79 12.12 -3.26
N LEU A 57 -7.56 11.82 -3.68
CA LEU A 57 -6.71 12.78 -4.40
C LEU A 57 -7.19 13.08 -5.83
N GLY A 58 -8.22 12.38 -6.32
CA GLY A 58 -8.86 12.64 -7.63
C GLY A 58 -8.52 11.64 -8.73
N ALA A 59 -7.82 10.54 -8.43
CA ALA A 59 -7.57 9.47 -9.40
C ALA A 59 -8.87 8.77 -9.83
N SER A 60 -8.88 8.17 -11.03
CA SER A 60 -9.90 7.18 -11.40
C SER A 60 -9.76 5.91 -10.55
N TRP A 61 -10.77 5.04 -10.53
CA TRP A 61 -10.70 3.80 -9.77
C TRP A 61 -9.61 2.86 -10.28
N ASP A 62 -9.41 2.76 -11.60
CA ASP A 62 -8.38 1.89 -12.19
C ASP A 62 -6.97 2.36 -11.82
N VAL A 63 -6.73 3.68 -11.89
CA VAL A 63 -5.47 4.29 -11.47
C VAL A 63 -5.25 4.13 -9.96
N ALA A 64 -6.29 4.35 -9.14
CA ALA A 64 -6.20 4.17 -7.70
C ALA A 64 -5.91 2.72 -7.31
N LEU A 65 -6.54 1.76 -8.00
CA LEU A 65 -6.31 0.34 -7.81
C LEU A 65 -4.88 -0.04 -8.23
N LEU A 66 -4.43 0.39 -9.41
CA LEU A 66 -3.09 0.10 -9.91
C LEU A 66 -2.02 0.60 -8.94
N LEU A 67 -2.08 1.89 -8.55
CA LEU A 67 -1.10 2.50 -7.66
C LEU A 67 -1.19 1.95 -6.24
N GLY A 68 -2.41 1.81 -5.70
CA GLY A 68 -2.64 1.27 -4.37
C GLY A 68 -2.17 -0.18 -4.24
N ALA A 69 -2.47 -1.03 -5.22
CA ALA A 69 -2.00 -2.42 -5.27
C ALA A 69 -0.48 -2.48 -5.42
N THR A 70 0.12 -1.68 -6.32
CA THR A 70 1.57 -1.64 -6.52
C THR A 70 2.31 -1.29 -5.24
N ILE A 71 1.89 -0.22 -4.55
CA ILE A 71 2.49 0.19 -3.29
C ILE A 71 2.30 -0.88 -2.21
N THR A 72 1.09 -1.43 -2.07
CA THR A 72 0.80 -2.47 -1.07
C THR A 72 1.65 -3.72 -1.30
N LEU A 73 1.78 -4.18 -2.55
CA LEU A 73 2.58 -5.34 -2.92
C LEU A 73 4.07 -5.09 -2.69
N ALA A 74 4.59 -3.92 -3.09
CA ALA A 74 5.99 -3.55 -2.88
C ALA A 74 6.36 -3.53 -1.39
N LEU A 75 5.52 -2.91 -0.55
CA LEU A 75 5.73 -2.87 0.90
C LEU A 75 5.61 -4.25 1.54
N THR A 76 4.63 -5.06 1.11
CA THR A 76 4.47 -6.44 1.60
C THR A 76 5.67 -7.31 1.23
N ALA A 77 6.16 -7.21 -0.01
CA ALA A 77 7.34 -7.94 -0.47
C ALA A 77 8.59 -7.51 0.30
N LEU A 78 8.79 -6.20 0.48
CA LEU A 78 9.91 -5.66 1.24
C LEU A 78 9.87 -6.09 2.71
N ALA A 79 8.70 -6.01 3.36
CA ALA A 79 8.55 -6.43 4.74
C ALA A 79 8.88 -7.94 4.92
N ARG A 80 8.51 -8.77 3.93
CA ARG A 80 8.89 -10.19 3.92
C ARG A 80 10.38 -10.41 3.68
N ALA A 81 11.00 -9.64 2.77
CA ALA A 81 12.42 -9.74 2.47
C ALA A 81 13.30 -9.36 3.67
N LEU A 82 12.81 -8.48 4.54
CA LEU A 82 13.50 -7.99 5.73
C LEU A 82 13.14 -8.74 7.01
N LEU A 83 12.57 -9.95 6.91
CA LEU A 83 12.33 -10.79 8.09
C LEU A 83 13.65 -11.08 8.82
N GLY A 84 13.64 -10.95 10.15
CA GLY A 84 14.83 -11.09 10.99
C GLY A 84 15.59 -9.78 11.27
N MET A 85 15.25 -8.68 10.58
CA MET A 85 15.84 -7.36 10.86
C MET A 85 15.08 -6.62 11.96
N GLU A 86 15.77 -6.19 13.02
CA GLU A 86 15.16 -5.48 14.16
C GLU A 86 14.44 -4.18 13.76
N ARG A 87 15.04 -3.42 12.84
CA ARG A 87 14.51 -2.11 12.40
C ARG A 87 13.68 -2.19 11.11
N ARG A 88 13.20 -3.38 10.73
CA ARG A 88 12.43 -3.59 9.49
C ARG A 88 11.34 -2.54 9.28
N ILE A 89 10.50 -2.32 10.29
CA ILE A 89 9.33 -1.44 10.15
C ILE A 89 9.72 -0.01 9.74
N TRP A 90 10.88 0.47 10.21
CA TRP A 90 11.41 1.79 9.86
C TRP A 90 11.92 1.84 8.43
N VAL A 91 12.56 0.76 7.94
CA VAL A 91 12.99 0.65 6.55
C VAL A 91 11.77 0.60 5.62
N VAL A 92 10.76 -0.20 5.96
CA VAL A 92 9.50 -0.27 5.20
C VAL A 92 8.79 1.08 5.19
N ALA A 93 8.74 1.78 6.33
CA ALA A 93 8.20 3.13 6.42
C ALA A 93 8.98 4.14 5.56
N ALA A 94 10.31 4.12 5.61
CA ALA A 94 11.14 5.00 4.79
C ALA A 94 10.92 4.77 3.29
N VAL A 95 10.92 3.51 2.85
CA VAL A 95 10.62 3.17 1.44
C VAL A 95 9.20 3.56 1.07
N GLY A 96 8.22 3.31 1.96
CA GLY A 96 6.83 3.72 1.76
C GLY A 96 6.70 5.23 1.56
N ILE A 97 7.40 6.03 2.37
CA ILE A 97 7.43 7.49 2.22
C ILE A 97 7.95 7.85 0.83
N VAL A 98 9.07 7.25 0.41
CA VAL A 98 9.66 7.49 -0.92
C VAL A 98 8.68 7.16 -2.05
N LEU A 99 7.99 6.01 -1.96
CA LEU A 99 7.01 5.57 -2.96
C LEU A 99 5.81 6.52 -3.09
N VAL A 100 5.42 7.20 -2.02
CA VAL A 100 4.28 8.14 -2.06
C VAL A 100 4.68 9.59 -2.34
N LEU A 101 5.97 9.94 -2.44
CA LEU A 101 6.39 11.31 -2.77
C LEU A 101 5.78 11.81 -4.09
N PRO A 102 5.75 11.03 -5.20
CA PRO A 102 5.13 11.49 -6.44
C PRO A 102 3.64 11.86 -6.25
N LEU A 103 2.91 11.08 -5.45
CA LEU A 103 1.50 11.35 -5.12
C LEU A 103 1.31 12.63 -4.30
N LEU A 104 2.25 12.94 -3.40
CA LEU A 104 2.19 14.13 -2.56
C LEU A 104 2.48 15.41 -3.36
N PHE A 105 3.56 15.39 -4.14
CA PHE A 105 4.08 16.58 -4.82
C PHE A 105 3.49 16.78 -6.22
N TRP A 106 3.28 15.71 -6.99
CA TRP A 106 2.81 15.77 -8.38
C TRP A 106 1.69 14.74 -8.67
N PRO A 107 0.54 14.80 -7.98
CA PRO A 107 -0.51 13.79 -8.13
C PRO A 107 -1.02 13.71 -9.57
N GLN A 108 -1.27 14.85 -10.24
CA GLN A 108 -1.76 14.86 -11.62
C GLN A 108 -0.83 14.10 -12.58
N ARG A 109 0.47 14.43 -12.58
CA ARG A 109 1.46 13.74 -13.42
C ARG A 109 1.56 12.26 -13.09
N THR A 110 1.48 11.91 -11.80
CA THR A 110 1.51 10.51 -11.36
C THR A 110 0.28 9.76 -11.88
N PHE A 111 -0.90 10.38 -11.87
CA PHE A 111 -2.13 9.78 -12.38
C PHE A 111 -2.13 9.66 -13.90
N GLU A 112 -1.62 10.66 -14.63
CA GLU A 112 -1.46 10.60 -16.09
C GLU A 112 -0.53 9.45 -16.50
N GLN A 113 0.61 9.31 -15.82
CA GLN A 113 1.54 8.20 -16.07
C GLN A 113 0.92 6.84 -15.75
N ALA A 114 0.20 6.75 -14.63
CA ALA A 114 -0.50 5.52 -14.26
C ALA A 114 -1.63 5.20 -15.24
N LEU A 115 -2.34 6.20 -15.75
CA LEU A 115 -3.40 6.04 -16.74
C LEU A 115 -2.83 5.49 -18.05
N ALA A 116 -1.67 5.98 -18.51
CA ALA A 116 -1.01 5.41 -19.69
C ALA A 116 -0.67 3.91 -19.52
N VAL A 117 -0.32 3.49 -18.30
CA VAL A 117 -0.12 2.06 -17.98
C VAL A 117 -1.44 1.30 -17.99
N VAL A 118 -2.51 1.89 -17.45
CA VAL A 118 -3.87 1.32 -17.48
C VAL A 118 -4.34 1.14 -18.93
N ASP A 119 -4.21 2.15 -19.78
CA ASP A 119 -4.61 2.12 -21.19
C ASP A 119 -3.83 1.08 -21.99
N TRP A 120 -2.55 0.91 -21.66
CA TRP A 120 -1.72 -0.17 -22.23
C TRP A 120 -2.19 -1.56 -21.79
N LEU A 121 -2.58 -1.75 -20.53
CA LEU A 121 -3.07 -3.03 -20.01
C LEU A 121 -4.41 -3.43 -20.62
N TYR A 122 -5.31 -2.48 -20.88
CA TYR A 122 -6.64 -2.75 -21.42
C TYR A 122 -6.70 -2.82 -22.95
N GLY A 123 -5.60 -2.55 -23.65
CA GLY A 123 -5.53 -2.64 -25.10
C GLY A 123 -6.41 -1.59 -25.77
N SER A 124 -5.87 -0.38 -25.90
CA SER A 124 -6.32 0.61 -26.88
C SER A 124 -5.79 0.28 -28.27
#